data_AF-A0A7J4J8B4-F1
#
_entry.id   AF-A0A7J4J8B4-F1
#
_cell.length_a   1.000
_cell.length_b   1.000
_cell.length_c   1.000
_cell.angle_alpha   90.00
_cell.angle_beta   90.00
_cell.angle_gamma   90.00
#
_symmetry.space_group_name_H-M   'P 1'
#
loop_
_entity.id
_entity.type
_entity.pdbx_description
1 polymer ?
#
loop_
_entity_poly.entity_id
_entity_poly.type
_entity_poly.pdbx_seq_one_letter_code
_entity_poly.pdbx_strand_id
1 'polypeptide(L)'
;MKAAIISLGSTTSLMIAEAMKKYFTQVDQINLKKIEVRLGKESGIFYEGKKFDTYDCVYVKGSFRYANLLRSIAALLEGKVPYMPLPANAFTLVHNKLLTHLVLQQYNLPMPRTYVSSTIDTAREVLKRVHYPVVMKFPEGTQGKGVMFADSFSSASSLLDALGALNQPFIIQEYIETDGTDIRVLVVGEKVVAAMRRKAQKEEKRANIHAGGTGLGVELSREAINLALDTAQVLGAEICGVDILESPLGPYVIEANISPGLQGLSKVSPVDLSGEIAKYMFQRTEQEVQRKKERAGETVMKQIVVNNGEPQQVVTSLQFRGDRIILPEIVNKIAQLRERKEYSLKVQKGKVEIEEFQK
;
A
#
# COMPACT_ATOMS: atom_id res chain seq x y z
N MET A 1 14.36 -10.98 12.50
CA MET A 1 13.11 -10.21 12.37
C MET A 1 11.94 -11.17 12.22
N LYS A 2 10.83 -10.89 12.88
CA LYS A 2 9.60 -11.71 12.84
C LYS A 2 8.60 -11.12 11.85
N ALA A 3 7.89 -11.97 11.12
CA ALA A 3 6.84 -11.55 10.21
C ALA A 3 5.53 -12.29 10.44
N ALA A 4 4.42 -11.64 10.09
CA ALA A 4 3.10 -12.25 10.04
C ALA A 4 2.42 -11.99 8.70
N ILE A 5 1.71 -12.99 8.18
CA ILE A 5 0.74 -12.81 7.09
C ILE A 5 -0.65 -13.05 7.65
N ILE A 6 -1.48 -12.01 7.61
CA ILE A 6 -2.90 -12.09 7.97
C ILE A 6 -3.68 -12.35 6.69
N SER A 7 -4.36 -13.49 6.58
CA SER A 7 -5.16 -13.79 5.38
C SER A 7 -6.25 -14.84 5.60
N LEU A 8 -7.01 -15.13 4.54
CA LEU A 8 -7.99 -16.22 4.49
C LEU A 8 -7.37 -17.60 4.19
N GLY A 9 -6.03 -17.73 4.13
CA GLY A 9 -5.34 -18.98 3.83
C GLY A 9 -5.36 -19.37 2.34
N SER A 10 -5.34 -18.39 1.44
CA SER A 10 -5.28 -18.66 -0.01
C SER A 10 -3.93 -19.27 -0.40
N THR A 11 -3.88 -20.02 -1.50
CA THR A 11 -2.63 -20.60 -2.03
C THR A 11 -1.54 -19.54 -2.20
N THR A 12 -1.90 -18.35 -2.69
CA THR A 12 -0.97 -17.22 -2.79
C THR A 12 -0.38 -16.81 -1.44
N SER A 13 -1.20 -16.70 -0.40
CA SER A 13 -0.69 -16.38 0.94
C SER A 13 0.27 -17.46 1.47
N LEU A 14 -0.04 -18.74 1.22
CA LEU A 14 0.82 -19.86 1.62
C LEU A 14 2.18 -19.81 0.88
N MET A 15 2.17 -19.56 -0.42
CA MET A 15 3.39 -19.42 -1.23
C MET A 15 4.28 -18.30 -0.72
N ILE A 16 3.69 -17.13 -0.43
CA ILE A 16 4.44 -15.98 0.10
C ILE A 16 4.97 -16.29 1.50
N ALA A 17 4.15 -16.90 2.38
CA ALA A 17 4.59 -17.28 3.73
C ALA A 17 5.80 -18.22 3.69
N GLU A 18 5.78 -19.21 2.80
CA GLU A 18 6.89 -20.14 2.64
C GLU A 18 8.15 -19.44 2.11
N ALA A 19 8.01 -18.57 1.11
CA ALA A 19 9.12 -17.78 0.60
C ALA A 19 9.73 -16.86 1.66
N MET A 20 8.92 -16.28 2.54
CA MET A 20 9.39 -15.42 3.64
C MET A 20 10.26 -16.17 4.66
N LYS A 21 10.08 -17.48 4.84
CA LYS A 21 10.91 -18.28 5.78
C LYS A 21 12.39 -18.33 5.39
N LYS A 22 12.73 -18.03 4.13
CA LYS A 22 14.12 -17.91 3.67
C LYS A 22 14.83 -16.69 4.25
N TYR A 23 14.09 -15.68 4.68
CA TYR A 23 14.62 -14.37 5.10
C TYR A 23 14.30 -14.03 6.56
N PHE A 24 13.08 -14.33 7.02
CA PHE A 24 12.63 -14.01 8.38
C PHE A 24 12.88 -15.19 9.34
N THR A 25 13.25 -14.87 10.58
CA THR A 25 13.53 -15.89 11.61
C THR A 25 12.26 -16.60 12.10
N GLN A 26 11.11 -15.96 11.94
CA GLN A 26 9.79 -16.49 12.28
C GLN A 26 8.78 -15.89 11.29
N VAL A 27 7.91 -16.74 10.75
CA VAL A 27 6.83 -16.33 9.84
C VAL A 27 5.53 -17.00 10.28
N ASP A 28 4.63 -16.21 10.84
CA ASP A 28 3.35 -16.71 11.34
C ASP A 28 2.23 -16.46 10.34
N GLN A 29 1.41 -17.49 10.14
CA GLN A 29 0.23 -17.40 9.30
C GLN A 29 -1.00 -17.24 10.17
N ILE A 30 -1.61 -16.06 10.10
CA ILE A 30 -2.73 -15.68 10.94
C ILE A 30 -4.01 -15.75 10.12
N ASN A 31 -4.96 -16.55 10.57
CA ASN A 31 -6.26 -16.65 9.92
C ASN A 31 -7.12 -15.42 10.25
N LEU A 32 -7.42 -14.61 9.23
CA LEU A 32 -8.24 -13.40 9.33
C LEU A 32 -9.61 -13.67 9.98
N LYS A 33 -10.20 -14.86 9.77
CA LYS A 33 -11.51 -15.20 10.36
C LYS A 33 -11.49 -15.42 11.86
N LYS A 34 -10.30 -15.57 12.45
CA LYS A 34 -10.10 -15.78 13.88
C LYS A 34 -9.52 -14.55 14.58
N ILE A 35 -9.50 -13.41 13.89
CA ILE A 35 -9.08 -12.13 14.45
C ILE A 35 -10.30 -11.42 15.04
N GLU A 36 -10.12 -10.90 16.24
CA GLU A 36 -11.01 -9.99 16.92
C GLU A 36 -10.31 -8.62 17.06
N VAL A 37 -11.01 -7.54 16.75
CA VAL A 37 -10.55 -6.18 17.03
C VAL A 37 -11.38 -5.61 18.17
N ARG A 38 -10.74 -5.35 19.32
CA ARG A 38 -11.37 -4.73 20.48
C ARG A 38 -11.09 -3.24 20.51
N LEU A 39 -12.12 -2.46 20.82
CA LEU A 39 -12.05 -1.01 21.04
C LEU A 39 -12.47 -0.71 22.50
N GLY A 40 -11.89 0.31 23.12
CA GLY A 40 -12.14 0.66 24.53
C GLY A 40 -10.97 0.31 25.47
N LYS A 41 -11.28 0.02 26.75
CA LYS A 41 -10.28 -0.14 27.83
C LYS A 41 -9.28 -1.28 27.58
N GLU A 42 -9.68 -2.33 26.86
CA GLU A 42 -8.80 -3.42 26.41
C GLU A 42 -8.67 -3.44 24.88
N SER A 43 -8.31 -2.29 24.31
CA SER A 43 -8.17 -2.16 22.86
C SER A 43 -6.97 -2.92 22.30
N GLY A 44 -7.15 -3.43 21.09
CA GLY A 44 -6.11 -4.13 20.36
C GLY A 44 -6.64 -5.15 19.38
N ILE A 45 -5.69 -5.84 18.75
CA ILE A 45 -5.96 -6.98 17.88
C ILE A 45 -5.75 -8.23 18.74
N PHE A 46 -6.64 -9.20 18.60
CA PHE A 46 -6.57 -10.49 19.26
C PHE A 46 -6.71 -11.60 18.22
N TYR A 47 -5.94 -12.67 18.39
CA TYR A 47 -6.02 -13.87 17.57
C TYR A 47 -6.31 -15.05 18.48
N GLU A 48 -7.44 -15.73 18.26
CA GLU A 48 -7.91 -16.83 19.11
C GLU A 48 -7.93 -16.46 20.60
N GLY A 49 -8.41 -15.25 20.92
CA GLY A 49 -8.53 -14.72 22.28
C GLY A 49 -7.22 -14.23 22.91
N LYS A 50 -6.07 -14.44 22.28
CA LYS A 50 -4.77 -13.94 22.75
C LYS A 50 -4.44 -12.62 22.07
N LYS A 51 -3.81 -11.70 22.82
CA LYS A 51 -3.37 -10.42 22.26
C LYS A 51 -2.38 -10.66 21.12
N PHE A 52 -2.54 -9.92 20.03
CA PHE A 52 -1.72 -10.06 18.83
C PHE A 52 -0.25 -9.80 19.16
N ASP A 53 0.61 -10.71 18.72
CA ASP A 53 2.04 -10.65 18.97
C ASP A 53 2.72 -9.47 18.26
N THR A 54 3.96 -9.20 18.67
CA THR A 54 4.80 -8.17 18.04
C THR A 54 5.55 -8.75 16.85
N TYR A 55 5.50 -8.04 15.73
CA TYR A 55 6.16 -8.41 14.48
C TYR A 55 6.88 -7.19 13.88
N ASP A 56 7.95 -7.47 13.13
CA ASP A 56 8.70 -6.45 12.40
C ASP A 56 8.03 -6.14 11.04
N CYS A 57 7.42 -7.16 10.43
CA CYS A 57 6.70 -7.09 9.16
C CYS A 57 5.31 -7.70 9.30
N VAL A 58 4.26 -6.99 8.87
CA VAL A 58 2.91 -7.57 8.78
C VAL A 58 2.32 -7.34 7.40
N TYR A 59 1.99 -8.42 6.70
CA TYR A 59 1.29 -8.36 5.43
C TYR A 59 -0.17 -8.80 5.57
N VAL A 60 -1.08 -7.82 5.46
CA VAL A 60 -2.52 -8.04 5.59
C VAL A 60 -3.14 -8.25 4.20
N LYS A 61 -3.87 -9.35 4.01
CA LYS A 61 -4.52 -9.70 2.74
C LYS A 61 -5.96 -10.13 2.97
N GLY A 62 -6.86 -9.74 2.08
CA GLY A 62 -8.25 -10.18 2.17
C GLY A 62 -9.14 -9.60 1.09
N SER A 63 -10.34 -10.16 1.00
CA SER A 63 -11.39 -9.71 0.08
C SER A 63 -12.07 -8.44 0.60
N PHE A 64 -12.66 -7.64 -0.31
CA PHE A 64 -13.50 -6.49 0.01
C PHE A 64 -14.62 -6.80 1.03
N ARG A 65 -15.10 -8.05 1.10
CA ARG A 65 -16.06 -8.49 2.13
C ARG A 65 -15.58 -8.29 3.58
N TYR A 66 -14.27 -8.19 3.77
CA TYR A 66 -13.63 -7.93 5.06
C TYR A 66 -12.97 -6.54 5.09
N ALA A 67 -13.30 -5.62 4.18
CA ALA A 67 -12.62 -4.32 4.04
C ALA A 67 -12.56 -3.55 5.36
N ASN A 68 -13.68 -3.46 6.10
CA ASN A 68 -13.72 -2.78 7.40
C ASN A 68 -12.78 -3.43 8.43
N LEU A 69 -12.77 -4.77 8.51
CA LEU A 69 -11.88 -5.48 9.42
C LEU A 69 -10.41 -5.30 9.03
N LEU A 70 -10.08 -5.44 7.74
CA LEU A 70 -8.72 -5.27 7.21
C LEU A 70 -8.21 -3.85 7.46
N ARG A 71 -9.05 -2.83 7.21
CA ARG A 71 -8.75 -1.43 7.51
C ARG A 71 -8.49 -1.22 9.00
N SER A 72 -9.34 -1.75 9.87
CA SER A 72 -9.18 -1.63 11.32
C SER A 72 -7.90 -2.29 11.82
N ILE A 73 -7.56 -3.48 11.31
CA ILE A 73 -6.31 -4.17 11.62
C ILE A 73 -5.13 -3.31 11.17
N ALA A 74 -5.12 -2.86 9.93
CA ALA A 74 -4.03 -2.05 9.39
C ALA A 74 -3.85 -0.74 10.17
N ALA A 75 -4.94 -0.02 10.46
CA ALA A 75 -4.90 1.24 11.21
C ALA A 75 -4.37 1.06 12.64
N LEU A 76 -4.69 -0.06 13.30
CA LEU A 76 -4.18 -0.35 14.64
C LEU A 76 -2.70 -0.76 14.66
N LEU A 77 -2.18 -1.28 13.55
CA LEU A 77 -0.79 -1.70 13.40
C LEU A 77 0.11 -0.59 12.82
N GLU A 78 -0.45 0.37 12.10
CA GLU A 78 0.27 1.52 11.55
C GLU A 78 1.09 2.24 12.64
N GLY A 79 2.35 2.54 12.32
CA GLY A 79 3.33 3.11 13.25
C GLY A 79 3.88 2.14 14.30
N LYS A 80 3.14 1.11 14.70
CA LYS A 80 3.56 0.10 15.69
C LYS A 80 4.42 -1.00 15.07
N VAL A 81 4.05 -1.46 13.89
CA VAL A 81 4.85 -2.41 13.10
C VAL A 81 5.90 -1.61 12.31
N PRO A 82 7.18 -2.00 12.30
CA PRO A 82 8.22 -1.37 11.48
C PRO A 82 7.85 -1.27 10.00
N TYR A 83 7.34 -2.35 9.40
CA TYR A 83 6.98 -2.34 7.98
C TYR A 83 5.67 -3.07 7.68
N MET A 84 4.86 -2.44 6.82
CA MET A 84 3.65 -2.99 6.25
C MET A 84 3.55 -2.53 4.79
N PRO A 85 3.39 -3.44 3.81
CA PRO A 85 3.33 -3.06 2.40
C PRO A 85 2.01 -2.39 2.01
N LEU A 86 1.00 -2.45 2.89
CA LEU A 86 -0.34 -1.89 2.66
C LEU A 86 -0.77 -1.09 3.89
N PRO A 87 -0.91 0.25 3.78
CA PRO A 87 -1.51 1.07 4.81
C PRO A 87 -3.04 0.86 4.86
N ALA A 88 -3.67 1.30 5.94
CA ALA A 88 -5.10 1.23 6.17
C ALA A 88 -5.90 1.92 5.06
N ASN A 89 -5.39 3.04 4.54
CA ASN A 89 -6.06 3.78 3.47
C ASN A 89 -6.13 2.97 2.16
N ALA A 90 -5.13 2.14 1.86
CA ALA A 90 -5.15 1.30 0.65
C ALA A 90 -6.35 0.35 0.63
N PHE A 91 -6.78 -0.19 1.78
CA PHE A 91 -7.99 -1.02 1.87
C PHE A 91 -9.29 -0.25 1.61
N THR A 92 -9.29 1.07 1.82
CA THR A 92 -10.44 1.92 1.52
C THR A 92 -10.46 2.28 0.04
N LEU A 93 -9.31 2.71 -0.50
CA LEU A 93 -9.20 3.15 -1.88
C LEU A 93 -9.33 1.99 -2.87
N VAL A 94 -8.58 0.91 -2.67
CA VAL A 94 -8.42 -0.13 -3.71
C VAL A 94 -9.58 -1.13 -3.75
N HIS A 95 -10.29 -1.34 -2.65
CA HIS A 95 -11.47 -2.19 -2.64
C HIS A 95 -12.71 -1.52 -3.27
N ASN A 96 -12.65 -0.22 -3.55
CA ASN A 96 -13.72 0.54 -4.14
C ASN A 96 -13.25 1.22 -5.44
N LYS A 97 -13.78 0.77 -6.58
CA LYS A 97 -13.38 1.25 -7.92
C LYS A 97 -13.61 2.75 -8.10
N LEU A 98 -14.68 3.29 -7.53
CA LEU A 98 -14.95 4.74 -7.59
C LEU A 98 -13.85 5.51 -6.86
N LEU A 99 -13.47 5.09 -5.66
CA LEU A 99 -12.41 5.75 -4.89
C LEU A 99 -11.04 5.58 -5.54
N THR A 100 -10.77 4.42 -6.13
CA THR A 100 -9.56 4.21 -6.96
C THR A 100 -9.53 5.22 -8.11
N HIS A 101 -10.59 5.29 -8.92
CA HIS A 101 -10.68 6.24 -10.04
C HIS A 101 -10.60 7.70 -9.60
N LEU A 102 -11.18 8.05 -8.45
CA LEU A 102 -11.07 9.40 -7.90
C LEU A 102 -9.61 9.78 -7.64
N VAL A 103 -8.81 8.88 -7.07
CA VAL A 103 -7.38 9.11 -6.85
C VAL A 103 -6.63 9.19 -8.18
N LEU A 104 -6.88 8.27 -9.12
CA LEU A 104 -6.26 8.33 -10.45
C LEU A 104 -6.50 9.67 -11.13
N GLN A 105 -7.74 10.18 -11.09
CA GLN A 105 -8.10 11.50 -11.63
C GLN A 105 -7.36 12.65 -10.95
N GLN A 106 -7.19 12.62 -9.62
CA GLN A 106 -6.48 13.66 -8.87
C GLN A 106 -4.99 13.75 -9.24
N TYR A 107 -4.40 12.62 -9.63
CA TYR A 107 -3.01 12.54 -10.07
C TYR A 107 -2.84 12.52 -11.59
N ASN A 108 -3.90 12.81 -12.35
CA ASN A 108 -3.92 12.82 -13.82
C ASN A 108 -3.44 11.50 -14.46
N LEU A 109 -3.72 10.36 -13.83
CA LEU A 109 -3.41 9.05 -14.37
C LEU A 109 -4.51 8.59 -15.35
N PRO A 110 -4.14 8.08 -16.56
CA PRO A 110 -5.08 7.55 -17.53
C PRO A 110 -6.07 6.52 -16.95
N MET A 111 -7.35 6.85 -17.00
CA MET A 111 -8.46 5.99 -16.63
C MET A 111 -9.66 6.24 -17.54
N PRO A 112 -10.56 5.26 -17.73
CA PRO A 112 -11.77 5.50 -18.49
C PRO A 112 -12.65 6.53 -17.79
N ARG A 113 -13.22 7.45 -18.55
CA ARG A 113 -14.17 8.44 -18.07
C ARG A 113 -15.28 7.77 -17.27
N THR A 114 -15.41 8.17 -16.01
CA THR A 114 -16.27 7.52 -15.04
C THR A 114 -17.24 8.53 -14.43
N TYR A 115 -18.48 8.12 -14.27
CA TYR A 115 -19.58 8.91 -13.74
C TYR A 115 -20.20 8.19 -12.55
N VAL A 116 -20.52 8.97 -11.51
CA VAL A 116 -21.33 8.56 -10.38
C VAL A 116 -22.47 9.56 -10.23
N SER A 117 -23.66 9.06 -9.92
CA SER A 117 -24.86 9.87 -9.75
C SER A 117 -25.52 9.54 -8.43
N SER A 118 -26.09 10.56 -7.78
CA SER A 118 -26.81 10.40 -6.50
C SER A 118 -28.20 9.78 -6.67
N THR A 119 -28.83 9.95 -7.83
CA THR A 119 -30.17 9.44 -8.14
C THR A 119 -30.23 8.77 -9.50
N ILE A 120 -31.22 7.90 -9.68
CA ILE A 120 -31.53 7.26 -10.95
C ILE A 120 -31.84 8.30 -12.04
N ASP A 121 -32.61 9.34 -11.73
CA ASP A 121 -32.93 10.38 -12.72
C ASP A 121 -31.69 11.15 -13.17
N THR A 122 -30.80 11.49 -12.23
CA THR A 122 -29.51 12.11 -12.56
C THR A 122 -28.64 11.18 -13.41
N ALA A 123 -28.61 9.88 -13.08
CA ALA A 123 -27.93 8.88 -13.90
C ALA A 123 -28.53 8.79 -15.31
N ARG A 124 -29.86 8.90 -15.46
CA ARG A 124 -30.52 8.90 -16.76
C ARG A 124 -30.14 10.12 -17.60
N GLU A 125 -30.00 11.29 -16.99
CA GLU A 125 -29.47 12.48 -17.68
C GLU A 125 -28.00 12.30 -18.09
N VAL A 126 -27.19 11.61 -17.28
CA VAL A 126 -25.83 11.21 -17.69
C VAL A 126 -25.88 10.32 -18.93
N LEU A 127 -26.77 9.34 -18.97
CA LEU A 127 -26.90 8.43 -20.12
C LEU A 127 -27.27 9.15 -21.42
N LYS A 128 -28.00 10.26 -21.36
CA LYS A 128 -28.34 11.04 -22.57
C LYS A 128 -27.15 11.77 -23.20
N ARG A 129 -26.06 11.99 -22.44
CA ARG A 129 -24.90 12.81 -22.86
C ARG A 129 -23.60 12.02 -23.05
N VAL A 130 -23.59 10.73 -22.75
CA VAL A 130 -22.41 9.87 -22.93
C VAL A 130 -22.35 9.28 -24.34
N HIS A 131 -21.15 8.88 -24.75
CA HIS A 131 -20.97 8.11 -25.98
C HIS A 131 -21.12 6.62 -25.66
N TYR A 132 -21.79 5.89 -26.55
CA TYR A 132 -21.97 4.46 -26.44
C TYR A 132 -20.92 3.71 -27.26
N PRO A 133 -20.53 2.48 -26.84
CA PRO A 133 -21.04 1.74 -25.68
C PRO A 133 -20.52 2.26 -24.32
N VAL A 134 -21.25 1.93 -23.24
CA VAL A 134 -20.87 2.20 -21.86
C VAL A 134 -20.84 0.93 -21.02
N VAL A 135 -20.14 0.98 -19.90
CA VAL A 135 -20.05 -0.09 -18.91
C VAL A 135 -20.62 0.39 -17.59
N MET A 136 -21.55 -0.37 -17.01
CA MET A 136 -22.04 -0.16 -15.65
C MET A 136 -21.41 -1.17 -14.71
N LYS A 137 -20.90 -0.71 -13.56
CA LYS A 137 -20.20 -1.57 -12.60
C LYS A 137 -20.61 -1.25 -11.17
N PHE A 138 -20.62 -2.25 -10.30
CA PHE A 138 -20.64 -2.00 -8.86
C PHE A 138 -19.29 -1.42 -8.40
N PRO A 139 -19.27 -0.38 -7.52
CA PRO A 139 -18.03 0.18 -7.00
C PRO A 139 -17.20 -0.87 -6.26
N GLU A 140 -17.85 -1.72 -5.48
CA GLU A 140 -17.21 -2.80 -4.72
C GLU A 140 -17.51 -4.16 -5.37
N GLY A 141 -16.53 -5.05 -5.34
CA GLY A 141 -16.65 -6.37 -5.96
C GLY A 141 -15.38 -6.81 -6.66
N THR A 142 -15.30 -8.11 -6.96
CA THR A 142 -14.14 -8.70 -7.65
C THR A 142 -14.61 -9.66 -8.74
N GLN A 143 -13.70 -9.99 -9.67
CA GLN A 143 -13.89 -11.03 -10.70
C GLN A 143 -14.97 -10.72 -11.75
N GLY A 144 -15.25 -9.45 -12.03
CA GLY A 144 -16.16 -9.05 -13.11
C GLY A 144 -17.64 -9.39 -12.90
N LYS A 145 -18.03 -9.88 -11.70
CA LYS A 145 -19.43 -9.99 -11.30
C LYS A 145 -19.99 -8.59 -11.09
N GLY A 146 -21.12 -8.29 -11.75
CA GLY A 146 -21.71 -6.95 -11.72
C GLY A 146 -21.10 -5.94 -12.70
N VAL A 147 -20.43 -6.41 -13.76
CA VAL A 147 -20.06 -5.60 -14.92
C VAL A 147 -21.10 -5.84 -16.02
N MET A 148 -21.81 -4.79 -16.40
CA MET A 148 -22.88 -4.82 -17.40
C MET A 148 -22.49 -3.91 -18.58
N PHE A 149 -22.76 -4.35 -19.79
CA PHE A 149 -22.47 -3.59 -21.02
C PHE A 149 -23.78 -3.08 -21.62
N ALA A 150 -23.78 -1.82 -22.04
CA ALA A 150 -24.88 -1.24 -22.80
C ALA A 150 -24.35 -0.53 -24.05
N ASP A 151 -24.90 -0.88 -25.20
CA ASP A 151 -24.56 -0.34 -26.51
C ASP A 151 -25.42 0.85 -26.93
N SER A 152 -26.43 1.18 -26.15
CA SER A 152 -27.44 2.18 -26.47
C SER A 152 -28.09 2.76 -25.22
N PHE A 153 -28.72 3.92 -25.37
CA PHE A 153 -29.49 4.56 -24.30
C PHE A 153 -30.60 3.67 -23.77
N SER A 154 -31.33 2.99 -24.66
CA SER A 154 -32.42 2.09 -24.26
C SER A 154 -31.89 0.94 -23.38
N SER A 155 -30.83 0.25 -23.81
CA SER A 155 -30.21 -0.83 -23.04
C SER A 155 -29.68 -0.34 -21.69
N ALA A 156 -28.98 0.81 -21.68
CA ALA A 156 -28.48 1.41 -20.45
C ALA A 156 -29.59 1.85 -19.49
N SER A 157 -30.70 2.42 -20.01
CA SER A 157 -31.84 2.82 -19.17
C SER A 157 -32.51 1.61 -18.54
N SER A 158 -32.66 0.49 -19.26
CA SER A 158 -33.23 -0.74 -18.69
C SER A 158 -32.34 -1.33 -17.58
N LEU A 159 -31.01 -1.32 -17.77
CA LEU A 159 -30.07 -1.71 -16.71
C LEU A 159 -30.18 -0.78 -15.50
N LEU A 160 -30.29 0.52 -15.74
CA LEU A 160 -30.43 1.52 -14.69
C LEU A 160 -31.72 1.32 -13.87
N ASP A 161 -32.85 1.03 -14.51
CA ASP A 161 -34.12 0.76 -13.83
C ASP A 161 -34.02 -0.51 -12.96
N ALA A 162 -33.37 -1.56 -13.47
CA ALA A 162 -33.13 -2.79 -12.71
C ALA A 162 -32.21 -2.56 -11.49
N LEU A 163 -31.12 -1.79 -11.66
CA LEU A 163 -30.21 -1.42 -10.57
C LEU A 163 -30.90 -0.58 -9.50
N GLY A 164 -31.76 0.35 -9.94
CA GLY A 164 -32.58 1.18 -9.06
C GLY A 164 -33.58 0.36 -8.24
N ALA A 165 -34.27 -0.60 -8.87
CA ALA A 165 -35.19 -1.50 -8.18
C ALA A 165 -34.51 -2.36 -7.11
N LEU A 166 -33.26 -2.75 -7.34
CA LEU A 166 -32.45 -3.53 -6.39
C LEU A 166 -31.70 -2.66 -5.37
N ASN A 167 -31.84 -1.33 -5.45
CA ASN A 167 -31.12 -0.34 -4.65
C ASN A 167 -29.60 -0.60 -4.60
N GLN A 168 -29.01 -0.99 -5.73
CA GLN A 168 -27.58 -1.31 -5.81
C GLN A 168 -26.78 -0.07 -6.23
N PRO A 169 -25.64 0.23 -5.58
CA PRO A 169 -24.77 1.32 -6.00
C PRO A 169 -24.06 0.97 -7.30
N PHE A 170 -23.95 1.90 -8.24
CA PHE A 170 -23.26 1.67 -9.52
C PHE A 170 -22.43 2.89 -9.96
N ILE A 171 -21.48 2.64 -10.84
CA ILE A 171 -20.78 3.66 -11.64
C ILE A 171 -21.08 3.40 -13.12
N ILE A 172 -21.12 4.47 -13.92
CA ILE A 172 -21.19 4.41 -15.38
C ILE A 172 -19.81 4.80 -15.91
N GLN A 173 -19.26 4.03 -16.82
CA GLN A 173 -17.92 4.23 -17.35
C GLN A 173 -17.95 4.13 -18.88
N GLU A 174 -17.12 4.93 -19.56
CA GLU A 174 -16.92 4.74 -21.00
C GLU A 174 -16.34 3.35 -21.29
N TYR A 175 -16.72 2.79 -22.43
CA TYR A 175 -16.14 1.54 -22.89
C TYR A 175 -14.86 1.84 -23.69
N ILE A 176 -13.77 1.17 -23.33
CA ILE A 176 -12.52 1.19 -24.08
C ILE A 176 -12.43 -0.11 -24.87
N GLU A 177 -12.42 0.00 -26.20
CA GLU A 177 -12.27 -1.15 -27.09
C GLU A 177 -10.83 -1.69 -27.03
N THR A 178 -10.72 -3.00 -26.85
CA THR A 178 -9.46 -3.72 -26.60
C THR A 178 -9.50 -5.15 -27.15
N ASP A 179 -10.46 -5.46 -28.02
CA ASP A 179 -10.72 -6.82 -28.54
C ASP A 179 -10.93 -7.85 -27.42
N GLY A 180 -11.51 -7.40 -26.31
CA GLY A 180 -11.74 -8.21 -25.12
C GLY A 180 -10.46 -8.67 -24.45
N THR A 181 -9.42 -7.84 -24.43
CA THR A 181 -8.16 -8.11 -23.74
C THR A 181 -7.88 -7.11 -22.64
N ASP A 182 -7.24 -7.59 -21.58
CA ASP A 182 -6.69 -6.72 -20.54
C ASP A 182 -5.33 -7.26 -20.10
N ILE A 183 -4.53 -6.42 -19.47
CA ILE A 183 -3.24 -6.78 -18.92
C ILE A 183 -3.29 -6.66 -17.41
N ARG A 184 -2.97 -7.75 -16.71
CA ARG A 184 -2.70 -7.73 -15.28
C ARG A 184 -1.20 -7.58 -15.03
N VAL A 185 -0.83 -6.47 -14.41
CA VAL A 185 0.54 -6.14 -14.01
C VAL A 185 0.69 -6.37 -12.50
N LEU A 186 1.73 -7.07 -12.07
CA LEU A 186 2.08 -7.22 -10.66
C LEU A 186 3.20 -6.25 -10.29
N VAL A 187 2.88 -5.32 -9.39
CA VAL A 187 3.82 -4.34 -8.84
C VAL A 187 4.28 -4.81 -7.46
N VAL A 188 5.59 -4.72 -7.23
CA VAL A 188 6.25 -4.99 -5.95
C VAL A 188 7.27 -3.87 -5.71
N GLY A 189 6.95 -2.97 -4.77
CA GLY A 189 7.66 -1.73 -4.53
C GLY A 189 7.67 -0.84 -5.77
N GLU A 190 8.87 -0.50 -6.22
CA GLU A 190 9.10 0.38 -7.37
C GLU A 190 9.30 -0.40 -8.69
N LYS A 191 8.90 -1.68 -8.73
CA LYS A 191 9.14 -2.56 -9.87
C LYS A 191 7.90 -3.32 -10.31
N VAL A 192 7.75 -3.46 -11.62
CA VAL A 192 6.88 -4.46 -12.23
C VAL A 192 7.64 -5.78 -12.29
N VAL A 193 7.13 -6.81 -11.60
CA VAL A 193 7.81 -8.12 -11.50
C VAL A 193 7.22 -9.17 -12.45
N ALA A 194 5.98 -8.97 -12.90
CA ALA A 194 5.34 -9.81 -13.89
C ALA A 194 4.16 -9.08 -14.54
N ALA A 195 3.84 -9.47 -15.77
CA ALA A 195 2.61 -9.07 -16.44
C ALA A 195 2.05 -10.26 -17.22
N MET A 196 0.72 -10.32 -17.31
CA MET A 196 0.03 -11.26 -18.17
C MET A 196 -1.09 -10.57 -18.93
N ARG A 197 -1.16 -10.83 -20.23
CA ARG A 197 -2.33 -10.49 -21.03
C ARG A 197 -3.37 -11.57 -20.85
N ARG A 198 -4.59 -11.17 -20.53
CA ARG A 198 -5.76 -12.02 -20.42
C ARG A 198 -6.68 -11.73 -21.60
N LYS A 199 -7.24 -12.79 -22.20
CA LYS A 199 -8.21 -12.66 -23.29
C LYS A 199 -9.53 -13.31 -22.89
N ALA A 200 -10.61 -12.61 -23.19
CA ALA A 200 -11.96 -13.11 -23.02
C ALA A 200 -12.26 -14.26 -23.99
N GLN A 201 -13.11 -15.20 -23.58
CA GLN A 201 -13.62 -16.21 -24.54
C GLN A 201 -14.52 -15.54 -25.58
N LYS A 202 -14.60 -16.12 -26.80
CA LYS A 202 -15.19 -15.52 -28.02
C LYS A 202 -16.63 -14.97 -27.90
N GLU A 203 -17.36 -15.26 -26.83
CA GLU A 203 -18.74 -14.80 -26.60
C GLU A 203 -18.88 -13.87 -25.37
N GLU A 204 -17.82 -13.64 -24.60
CA GLU A 204 -17.82 -12.69 -23.50
C GLU A 204 -16.88 -11.53 -23.81
N LYS A 205 -17.29 -10.28 -23.56
CA LYS A 205 -16.37 -9.12 -23.58
C LYS A 205 -15.43 -9.08 -22.35
N ARG A 206 -15.40 -10.13 -21.51
CA ARG A 206 -14.76 -10.16 -20.19
C ARG A 206 -13.52 -11.08 -20.17
N ALA A 207 -12.34 -10.51 -19.96
CA ALA A 207 -11.06 -11.22 -20.05
C ALA A 207 -10.61 -11.98 -18.80
N ASN A 208 -11.50 -12.26 -17.83
CA ASN A 208 -11.06 -12.86 -16.57
C ASN A 208 -10.65 -14.34 -16.71
N ILE A 209 -9.41 -14.68 -16.32
CA ILE A 209 -8.89 -16.08 -16.29
C ILE A 209 -9.78 -17.00 -15.43
N HIS A 210 -10.37 -16.48 -14.36
CA HIS A 210 -11.30 -17.25 -13.51
C HIS A 210 -12.64 -17.59 -14.20
N ALA A 211 -12.94 -16.95 -15.34
CA ALA A 211 -14.06 -17.26 -16.22
C ALA A 211 -13.63 -18.09 -17.44
N GLY A 212 -12.43 -18.68 -17.44
CA GLY A 212 -11.94 -19.56 -18.51
C GLY A 212 -11.10 -18.87 -19.60
N GLY A 213 -10.66 -17.62 -19.39
CA GLY A 213 -9.74 -16.92 -20.29
C GLY A 213 -8.32 -17.50 -20.31
N THR A 214 -7.61 -17.36 -21.42
CA THR A 214 -6.18 -17.74 -21.54
C THR A 214 -5.28 -16.58 -21.10
N GLY A 215 -4.25 -16.89 -20.31
CA GLY A 215 -3.21 -15.94 -19.90
C GLY A 215 -1.91 -16.20 -20.64
N LEU A 216 -1.32 -15.16 -21.24
CA LEU A 216 -0.01 -15.21 -21.88
C LEU A 216 0.91 -14.16 -21.25
N GLY A 217 2.20 -14.48 -21.12
CA GLY A 217 3.20 -13.50 -20.71
C GLY A 217 3.27 -12.37 -21.74
N VAL A 218 3.47 -11.14 -21.28
CA VAL A 218 3.49 -9.96 -22.16
C VAL A 218 4.62 -9.03 -21.75
N GLU A 219 5.33 -8.50 -22.74
CA GLU A 219 6.24 -7.38 -22.55
C GLU A 219 5.44 -6.08 -22.56
N LEU A 220 5.57 -5.28 -21.50
CA LEU A 220 4.86 -4.03 -21.37
C LEU A 220 5.58 -2.89 -22.09
N SER A 221 4.81 -1.95 -22.63
CA SER A 221 5.36 -0.65 -23.02
C SER A 221 5.86 0.12 -21.79
N ARG A 222 6.79 1.07 -22.01
CA ARG A 222 7.27 1.95 -20.93
C ARG A 222 6.13 2.74 -20.29
N GLU A 223 5.16 3.16 -21.10
CA GLU A 223 3.97 3.88 -20.64
C GLU A 223 3.13 3.02 -19.69
N ALA A 224 2.90 1.74 -20.03
CA ALA A 224 2.14 0.82 -19.18
C ALA A 224 2.89 0.48 -17.88
N ILE A 225 4.22 0.35 -17.93
CA ILE A 225 5.06 0.16 -16.74
C ILE A 225 4.94 1.36 -15.81
N ASN A 226 5.18 2.56 -16.32
CA ASN A 226 5.10 3.79 -15.52
C ASN A 226 3.69 3.97 -14.95
N LEU A 227 2.65 3.75 -15.76
CA LEU A 227 1.26 3.82 -15.30
C LEU A 227 0.98 2.86 -14.15
N ALA A 228 1.47 1.61 -14.22
CA ALA A 228 1.29 0.64 -13.14
C ALA A 228 2.03 1.06 -11.85
N LEU A 229 3.26 1.55 -11.98
CA LEU A 229 4.07 2.02 -10.84
C LEU A 229 3.46 3.25 -10.18
N ASP A 230 3.10 4.26 -10.98
CA ASP A 230 2.48 5.49 -10.50
C ASP A 230 1.13 5.18 -9.82
N THR A 231 0.34 4.26 -10.40
CA THR A 231 -0.91 3.78 -9.79
C THR A 231 -0.68 3.16 -8.42
N ALA A 232 0.29 2.25 -8.30
CA ALA A 232 0.64 1.63 -7.03
C ALA A 232 1.08 2.67 -6.00
N GLN A 233 1.88 3.65 -6.42
CA GLN A 233 2.39 4.72 -5.58
C GLN A 233 1.26 5.62 -5.04
N VAL A 234 0.38 6.15 -5.90
CA VAL A 234 -0.69 7.07 -5.47
C VAL A 234 -1.75 6.39 -4.61
N LEU A 235 -1.92 5.07 -4.77
CA LEU A 235 -2.81 4.26 -3.92
C LEU A 235 -2.12 3.82 -2.61
N GLY A 236 -0.82 4.07 -2.45
CA GLY A 236 -0.01 3.63 -1.32
C GLY A 236 0.11 2.12 -1.21
N ALA A 237 -0.02 1.38 -2.32
CA ALA A 237 -0.09 -0.06 -2.34
C ALA A 237 1.19 -0.68 -2.91
N GLU A 238 2.20 -0.88 -2.06
CA GLU A 238 3.53 -1.35 -2.50
C GLU A 238 3.49 -2.77 -3.10
N ILE A 239 2.51 -3.58 -2.75
CA ILE A 239 2.27 -4.89 -3.40
C ILE A 239 0.83 -4.93 -3.89
N CYS A 240 0.64 -4.78 -5.19
CA CYS A 240 -0.68 -4.83 -5.82
C CYS A 240 -0.63 -5.34 -7.26
N GLY A 241 -1.78 -5.81 -7.74
CA GLY A 241 -2.04 -6.03 -9.15
C GLY A 241 -2.74 -4.81 -9.74
N VAL A 242 -2.28 -4.32 -10.89
CA VAL A 242 -2.91 -3.24 -11.65
C VAL A 242 -3.42 -3.82 -12.96
N ASP A 243 -4.70 -3.62 -13.25
CA ASP A 243 -5.34 -4.07 -14.48
C ASP A 243 -5.41 -2.90 -15.47
N ILE A 244 -4.85 -3.12 -16.65
CA ILE A 244 -4.66 -2.11 -17.69
C ILE A 244 -5.36 -2.55 -18.98
N LEU A 245 -6.03 -1.60 -19.64
CA LEU A 245 -6.47 -1.72 -21.04
C LEU A 245 -5.45 -1.04 -21.94
N GLU A 246 -4.98 -1.74 -22.97
CA GLU A 246 -4.18 -1.15 -24.03
C GLU A 246 -5.11 -0.68 -25.15
N SER A 247 -5.21 0.63 -25.33
CA SER A 247 -5.95 1.22 -26.45
C SER A 247 -4.98 1.82 -27.48
N PRO A 248 -5.46 2.15 -28.70
CA PRO A 248 -4.66 2.92 -29.67
C PRO A 248 -4.20 4.30 -29.17
N LEU A 249 -4.86 4.87 -28.16
CA LEU A 249 -4.52 6.17 -27.57
C LEU A 249 -3.57 6.05 -26.36
N GLY A 250 -3.23 4.83 -25.95
CA GLY A 250 -2.40 4.54 -24.79
C GLY A 250 -3.09 3.66 -23.74
N PRO A 251 -2.37 3.35 -22.65
CA PRO A 251 -2.86 2.47 -21.59
C PRO A 251 -3.81 3.19 -20.62
N TYR A 252 -4.82 2.48 -20.12
CA TYR A 252 -5.78 2.96 -19.13
C TYR A 252 -5.87 2.01 -17.94
N VAL A 253 -5.90 2.54 -16.72
CA VAL A 253 -6.14 1.73 -15.51
C VAL A 253 -7.63 1.46 -15.35
N ILE A 254 -8.00 0.18 -15.18
CA ILE A 254 -9.37 -0.24 -14.90
C ILE A 254 -9.59 -0.48 -13.42
N GLU A 255 -8.70 -1.25 -12.80
CA GLU A 255 -8.81 -1.64 -11.40
C GLU A 255 -7.42 -1.90 -10.82
N ALA A 256 -7.32 -1.73 -9.50
CA ALA A 256 -6.18 -2.18 -8.73
C ALA A 256 -6.64 -3.25 -7.72
N ASN A 257 -5.72 -4.10 -7.30
CA ASN A 257 -6.01 -5.21 -6.39
C ASN A 257 -4.85 -5.40 -5.40
N ILE A 258 -5.12 -5.19 -4.11
CA ILE A 258 -4.16 -5.36 -3.01
C ILE A 258 -4.02 -6.81 -2.51
N SER A 259 -4.81 -7.74 -3.05
CA SER A 259 -4.68 -9.18 -2.83
C SER A 259 -4.59 -9.93 -4.16
N PRO A 260 -3.58 -9.63 -5.01
CA PRO A 260 -3.47 -10.27 -6.31
C PRO A 260 -3.18 -11.77 -6.13
N GLY A 261 -3.82 -12.58 -6.98
CA GLY A 261 -3.50 -14.00 -7.09
C GLY A 261 -2.25 -14.20 -7.93
N LEU A 262 -1.33 -15.05 -7.48
CA LEU A 262 -0.06 -15.29 -8.18
C LEU A 262 -0.11 -16.45 -9.16
N GLN A 263 -1.06 -17.39 -9.01
CA GLN A 263 -1.04 -18.66 -9.75
C GLN A 263 -1.09 -18.49 -11.27
N GLY A 264 -1.86 -17.52 -11.77
CA GLY A 264 -1.92 -17.22 -13.21
C GLY A 264 -0.62 -16.61 -13.71
N LEU A 265 -0.09 -15.63 -12.97
CA LEU A 265 1.16 -14.93 -13.31
C LEU A 265 2.38 -15.86 -13.24
N SER A 266 2.46 -16.72 -12.23
CA SER A 266 3.56 -17.69 -12.05
C SER A 266 3.63 -18.74 -13.16
N LYS A 267 2.54 -18.98 -13.90
CA LYS A 267 2.56 -19.90 -15.06
C LYS A 267 3.18 -19.28 -16.31
N VAL A 268 3.17 -17.95 -16.40
CA VAL A 268 3.59 -17.21 -17.59
C VAL A 268 4.82 -16.34 -17.35
N SER A 269 5.25 -16.19 -16.09
CA SER A 269 6.46 -15.49 -15.71
C SER A 269 7.54 -16.50 -15.30
N PRO A 270 8.79 -16.32 -15.77
CA PRO A 270 9.92 -17.14 -15.32
C PRO A 270 10.42 -16.77 -13.92
N VAL A 271 9.87 -15.72 -13.30
CA VAL A 271 10.30 -15.17 -12.00
C VAL A 271 9.57 -15.86 -10.85
N ASP A 272 10.29 -16.19 -9.77
CA ASP A 272 9.68 -16.60 -8.49
C ASP A 272 8.99 -15.39 -7.82
N LEU A 273 7.72 -15.18 -8.17
CA LEU A 273 6.94 -14.02 -7.71
C LEU A 273 6.79 -13.98 -6.19
N SER A 274 6.60 -15.14 -5.55
CA SER A 274 6.54 -15.23 -4.08
C SER A 274 7.90 -14.89 -3.44
N GLY A 275 8.99 -15.35 -4.06
CA GLY A 275 10.36 -15.04 -3.66
C GLY A 275 10.68 -13.54 -3.76
N GLU A 276 10.31 -12.90 -4.86
CA GLU A 276 10.51 -11.45 -5.04
C GLU A 276 9.70 -10.62 -4.03
N ILE A 277 8.44 -10.99 -3.79
CA ILE A 277 7.60 -10.35 -2.75
C ILE A 277 8.24 -10.52 -1.36
N ALA A 278 8.66 -11.73 -1.01
CA ALA A 278 9.28 -12.03 0.27
C ALA A 278 10.60 -11.26 0.48
N LYS A 279 11.46 -11.25 -0.54
CA LYS A 279 12.72 -10.52 -0.54
C LYS A 279 12.50 -9.02 -0.37
N TYR A 280 11.56 -8.45 -1.12
CA TYR A 280 11.22 -7.03 -1.03
C TYR A 280 10.75 -6.66 0.38
N MET A 281 9.80 -7.42 0.94
CA MET A 281 9.29 -7.14 2.29
C MET A 281 10.40 -7.24 3.34
N PHE A 282 11.31 -8.21 3.23
CA PHE A 282 12.45 -8.32 4.13
C PHE A 282 13.37 -7.10 4.06
N GLN A 283 13.78 -6.71 2.85
CA GLN A 283 14.66 -5.56 2.64
C GLN A 283 14.06 -4.25 3.17
N ARG A 284 12.76 -4.02 2.90
CA ARG A 284 12.05 -2.85 3.45
C ARG A 284 11.95 -2.92 4.98
N THR A 285 11.70 -4.11 5.54
CA THR A 285 11.67 -4.29 7.00
C THR A 285 13.03 -3.96 7.64
N GLU A 286 14.14 -4.45 7.07
CA GLU A 286 15.49 -4.11 7.58
C GLU A 286 15.72 -2.61 7.58
N GLN A 287 15.36 -1.93 6.49
CA GLN A 287 15.49 -0.48 6.36
C GLN A 287 14.68 0.27 7.43
N GLU A 288 13.41 -0.09 7.63
CA GLU A 288 12.56 0.59 8.61
C GLU A 288 12.96 0.29 10.07
N VAL A 289 13.43 -0.94 10.36
CA VAL A 289 13.98 -1.29 11.68
C VAL A 289 15.26 -0.50 11.96
N GLN A 290 16.15 -0.37 10.98
CA GLN A 290 17.38 0.40 11.11
C GLN A 290 17.09 1.90 11.30
N ARG A 291 16.18 2.47 10.50
CA ARG A 291 15.71 3.87 10.65
C ARG A 291 15.08 4.13 12.02
N LYS A 292 14.28 3.19 12.54
CA LYS A 292 13.71 3.31 13.90
C LYS A 292 14.80 3.32 14.97
N LYS A 293 15.86 2.51 14.82
CA LYS A 293 17.01 2.52 15.75
C LYS A 293 17.78 3.84 15.70
N GLU A 294 18.01 4.38 14.50
CA GLU A 294 18.66 5.68 14.30
C GLU A 294 17.85 6.82 14.93
N ARG A 295 16.54 6.88 14.63
CA ARG A 295 15.62 7.88 15.22
C ARG A 295 15.48 7.73 16.74
N ALA A 296 15.43 6.51 17.25
CA ALA A 296 15.46 6.28 18.70
C ALA A 296 16.78 6.76 19.32
N GLY A 297 17.91 6.53 18.65
CA GLY A 297 19.21 7.07 19.03
C GLY A 297 19.27 8.60 19.02
N GLU A 298 18.54 9.25 18.12
CA GLU A 298 18.36 10.72 18.10
C GLU A 298 17.37 11.23 19.17
N THR A 299 16.35 10.42 19.53
CA THR A 299 15.28 10.78 20.47
C THR A 299 15.67 10.56 21.95
N VAL A 300 16.82 9.95 22.22
CA VAL A 300 17.36 9.75 23.59
C VAL A 300 17.96 11.03 24.21
N MET A 301 17.76 12.22 23.61
CA MET A 301 17.90 13.49 24.35
C MET A 301 16.76 13.66 25.37
N LYS A 302 16.90 13.02 26.53
CA LYS A 302 16.09 13.32 27.73
C LYS A 302 16.70 14.51 28.46
N GLN A 303 15.97 15.63 28.53
CA GLN A 303 16.20 16.66 29.54
C GLN A 303 15.84 16.08 30.92
N ILE A 304 16.80 16.06 31.85
CA ILE A 304 16.51 16.05 33.29
C ILE A 304 16.69 17.50 33.75
N VAL A 305 15.59 18.19 34.04
CA VAL A 305 15.61 19.52 34.66
C VAL A 305 15.53 19.34 36.17
N VAL A 306 16.60 19.66 36.91
CA VAL A 306 16.55 20.00 38.34
C VAL A 306 17.54 21.16 38.62
N ASN A 307 17.04 22.18 39.31
CA ASN A 307 17.73 23.38 39.76
C ASN A 307 18.60 23.12 41.01
N ASN A 308 19.50 24.08 41.31
CA ASN A 308 20.36 24.25 42.51
C ASN A 308 21.79 23.72 42.41
N GLY A 309 22.61 24.37 41.57
CA GLY A 309 24.09 24.37 41.73
C GLY A 309 24.84 23.08 41.38
N GLU A 310 24.15 22.02 40.97
CA GLU A 310 24.78 20.77 40.53
C GLU A 310 25.00 20.72 39.01
N PRO A 311 26.06 20.01 38.53
CA PRO A 311 26.38 19.93 37.11
C PRO A 311 25.28 19.24 36.31
N GLN A 312 24.78 19.93 35.27
CA GLN A 312 23.75 19.40 34.38
C GLN A 312 24.36 18.37 33.41
N GLN A 313 23.83 17.15 33.43
CA GLN A 313 24.25 16.10 32.51
C GLN A 313 23.31 16.03 31.30
N VAL A 314 23.83 16.32 30.12
CA VAL A 314 23.13 16.14 28.84
C VAL A 314 23.59 14.82 28.22
N VAL A 315 22.66 13.86 28.10
CA VAL A 315 22.94 12.59 27.42
C VAL A 315 22.55 12.74 25.96
N THR A 316 23.54 12.64 25.07
CA THR A 316 23.36 12.88 23.65
C THR A 316 24.46 12.20 22.84
N SER A 317 24.14 11.82 21.61
CA SER A 317 25.11 11.32 20.65
C SER A 317 25.97 12.49 20.14
N LEU A 318 27.30 12.35 20.18
CA LEU A 318 28.21 13.36 19.63
C LEU A 318 28.12 13.38 18.11
N GLN A 319 27.93 14.56 17.53
CA GLN A 319 27.95 14.75 16.09
C GLN A 319 29.36 15.13 15.63
N PHE A 320 29.80 14.54 14.53
CA PHE A 320 31.09 14.83 13.92
C PHE A 320 30.89 15.39 12.52
N ARG A 321 31.65 16.44 12.17
CA ARG A 321 31.74 16.96 10.80
C ARG A 321 33.21 17.05 10.39
N GLY A 322 33.68 16.02 9.69
CA GLY A 322 35.11 15.76 9.55
C GLY A 322 35.73 15.49 10.92
N ASP A 323 36.85 16.14 11.23
CA ASP A 323 37.56 15.97 12.50
C ASP A 323 37.05 16.87 13.64
N ARG A 324 35.88 17.50 13.45
CA ARG A 324 35.29 18.43 14.43
C ARG A 324 34.14 17.78 15.18
N ILE A 325 34.18 17.82 16.51
CA ILE A 325 33.04 17.52 17.37
C ILE A 325 32.12 18.74 17.38
N ILE A 326 30.86 18.55 17.01
CA ILE A 326 29.81 19.56 17.10
C ILE A 326 29.04 19.31 18.40
N LEU A 327 29.20 20.23 19.36
CA LEU A 327 28.42 20.19 20.59
C LEU A 327 26.96 20.56 20.29
N PRO A 328 25.98 19.83 20.83
CA PRO A 328 24.57 20.18 20.68
C PRO A 328 24.28 21.58 21.20
N GLU A 329 23.37 22.30 20.54
CA GLU A 329 23.05 23.70 20.84
C GLU A 329 22.64 23.92 22.31
N ILE A 330 21.99 22.93 22.92
CA ILE A 330 21.61 22.95 24.34
C ILE A 330 22.82 23.00 25.27
N VAL A 331 23.92 22.31 24.94
CA VAL A 331 25.17 22.33 25.71
C VAL A 331 25.79 23.72 25.64
N ASN A 332 25.81 24.34 24.46
CA ASN A 332 26.34 25.70 24.28
C ASN A 332 25.53 26.73 25.09
N LYS A 333 24.20 26.60 25.12
CA LYS A 333 23.31 27.48 25.90
C LYS A 333 23.50 27.32 27.41
N ILE A 334 23.56 26.09 27.90
CA ILE A 334 23.75 25.79 29.34
C ILE A 334 25.13 26.25 29.81
N ALA A 335 26.19 25.87 29.08
CA ALA A 335 27.57 26.19 29.42
C ALA A 335 27.99 27.62 29.02
N GLN A 336 27.09 28.39 28.39
CA GLN A 336 27.32 29.74 27.89
C GLN A 336 28.54 29.91 26.99
N LEU A 337 28.85 28.89 26.17
CA LEU A 337 29.96 28.94 25.22
C LEU A 337 29.65 29.94 24.10
N ARG A 338 30.61 30.82 23.77
CA ARG A 338 30.46 31.89 22.76
C ARG A 338 31.57 31.83 21.75
N GLU A 339 31.25 32.17 20.51
CA GLU A 339 32.26 32.35 19.47
C GLU A 339 33.26 33.44 19.86
N ARG A 340 34.52 33.27 19.44
CA ARG A 340 35.64 34.23 19.65
C ARG A 340 36.10 34.41 21.10
N LYS A 341 35.71 33.52 22.01
CA LYS A 341 36.34 33.38 23.32
C LYS A 341 37.39 32.25 23.32
N GLU A 342 38.37 32.37 24.19
CA GLU A 342 39.39 31.32 24.40
C GLU A 342 38.90 30.34 25.48
N TYR A 343 39.16 29.05 25.27
CA TYR A 343 38.74 27.97 26.16
C TYR A 343 39.91 27.05 26.44
N SER A 344 40.02 26.59 27.68
CA SER A 344 40.96 25.55 28.08
C SER A 344 40.30 24.18 27.95
N LEU A 345 41.04 23.22 27.40
CA LEU A 345 40.60 21.83 27.22
C LEU A 345 41.44 20.94 28.13
N LYS A 346 40.86 20.42 29.21
CA LYS A 346 41.50 19.39 30.04
C LYS A 346 41.08 18.03 29.50
N VAL A 347 42.05 17.24 29.06
CA VAL A 347 41.81 15.96 28.39
C VAL A 347 42.38 14.81 29.21
N GLN A 348 41.56 13.80 29.46
CA GLN A 348 41.94 12.51 30.02
C GLN A 348 41.29 11.40 29.18
N LYS A 349 41.77 10.15 29.31
CA LYS A 349 41.20 9.03 28.54
C LYS A 349 39.70 8.88 28.87
N GLY A 350 38.85 9.15 27.88
CA GLY A 350 37.40 9.06 28.01
C GLY A 350 36.71 10.28 28.63
N LYS A 351 37.43 11.40 28.88
CA LYS A 351 36.87 12.61 29.47
C LYS A 351 37.51 13.87 28.88
N VAL A 352 36.69 14.83 28.45
CA VAL A 352 37.12 16.16 28.03
C VAL A 352 36.32 17.18 28.82
N GLU A 353 37.00 18.09 29.51
CA GLU A 353 36.40 19.24 30.19
C GLU A 353 36.78 20.52 29.45
N ILE A 354 35.77 21.38 29.24
CA ILE A 354 35.91 22.65 28.52
C ILE A 354 35.58 23.77 29.51
N GLU A 355 36.54 24.63 29.78
CA GLU A 355 36.38 25.78 30.69
C GLU A 355 36.77 27.06 29.97
N GLU A 356 36.00 28.14 30.14
CA GLU A 356 36.35 29.45 29.57
C GLU A 356 37.68 29.93 30.16
N PHE A 357 38.64 30.26 29.29
CA PHE A 357 39.95 30.71 29.71
C PHE A 357 39.88 32.20 30.07
N GLN A 358 39.94 32.51 31.37
CA GLN A 358 40.07 33.87 31.86
C GLN A 358 41.54 34.17 32.12
N LYS A 359 42.07 35.21 31.49
CA LYS A 359 43.46 35.67 31.66
C LYS A 359 43.71 36.30 33.02
#